data_AF-A0A0K1EHL3-F1
#
_entry.id   AF-A0A0K1EHL3-F1
#
_cell.length_a   1.000
_cell.length_b   1.000
_cell.length_c   1.000
_cell.angle_alpha   90.00
_cell.angle_beta   90.00
_cell.angle_gamma   90.00
#
_symmetry.space_group_name_H-M   'P 1'
#
loop_
_entity.id
_entity.type
_entity.pdbx_description
1 polymer ?
#
loop_
_entity_poly.entity_id
_entity_poly.type
_entity_poly.pdbx_seq_one_letter_code
_entity_poly.pdbx_strand_id
1 'polypeptide(L)'
;MRTTWACLMTLGLMTASLCLAGAGCGDSGSDGAGGSGAGTSATTASGAGGPGTGGDGGSGATGGAGGNGGQGGQGAASSEGRCVRGCTIPADCCVPGQPNCPSDQYPTNYTCDEGICGPPRCAVKSDCTASGQLPDYDCLVINGLNQCAEPCVTDADCAAPLSCTGTADDGTKLCRAEVPAFSCNDDAACNGYGICNEAGTACICEDSSQCTNTYLNTCALP
;
A
#
# COMPACT_ATOMS: atom_id res chain seq x y z
N MET A 1 9.61 -0.35 -49.83
CA MET A 1 9.94 1.09 -49.88
C MET A 1 9.16 1.76 -48.76
N ARG A 2 9.81 2.06 -47.63
CA ARG A 2 9.18 2.70 -46.47
C ARG A 2 9.90 4.03 -46.23
N THR A 3 9.12 5.09 -46.30
CA THR A 3 9.51 6.50 -46.29
C THR A 3 9.90 6.93 -44.88
N THR A 4 11.14 7.38 -44.74
CA THR A 4 11.70 8.05 -43.56
C THR A 4 11.04 9.42 -43.39
N TRP A 5 10.49 9.69 -42.20
CA TRP A 5 10.12 11.03 -41.77
C TRP A 5 11.05 11.45 -40.65
N ALA A 6 11.98 12.34 -41.00
CA ALA A 6 12.77 13.12 -40.06
C ALA A 6 11.90 14.26 -39.53
N CYS A 7 11.68 14.32 -38.22
CA CYS A 7 11.13 15.51 -37.59
C CYS A 7 12.27 16.29 -36.94
N LEU A 8 12.34 17.54 -37.38
CA LEU A 8 13.39 18.53 -37.20
C LEU A 8 13.31 19.12 -35.79
N MET A 9 14.47 19.39 -35.18
CA MET A 9 14.65 20.09 -33.92
C MET A 9 13.92 21.44 -33.88
N THR A 10 13.46 21.86 -32.69
CA THR A 10 13.46 23.29 -32.34
C THR A 10 13.91 23.47 -30.90
N LEU A 11 15.13 24.01 -30.80
CA LEU A 11 15.83 24.44 -29.60
C LEU A 11 15.22 25.77 -29.14
N GLY A 12 14.47 25.76 -28.03
CA GLY A 12 13.90 26.95 -27.40
C GLY A 12 14.68 27.34 -26.16
N LEU A 13 15.71 28.17 -26.35
CA LEU A 13 16.45 28.86 -25.30
C LEU A 13 15.61 30.06 -24.83
N MET A 14 15.17 30.11 -23.56
CA MET A 14 14.80 31.37 -22.92
C MET A 14 15.37 31.49 -21.51
N THR A 15 16.10 32.59 -21.39
CA THR A 15 16.86 33.14 -20.29
C THR A 15 16.00 33.89 -19.27
N ALA A 16 16.43 33.80 -18.02
CA ALA A 16 16.61 34.91 -17.07
C ALA A 16 15.43 35.42 -16.20
N SER A 17 15.74 35.45 -14.89
CA SER A 17 15.79 36.66 -14.05
C SER A 17 14.85 36.78 -12.85
N LEU A 18 15.53 37.00 -11.71
CA LEU A 18 15.25 37.93 -10.61
C LEU A 18 14.24 37.55 -9.51
N CYS A 19 14.84 37.28 -8.34
CA CYS A 19 14.64 37.93 -7.04
C CYS A 19 13.21 38.23 -6.57
N LEU A 20 12.85 37.70 -5.39
CA LEU A 20 12.52 38.57 -4.26
C LEU A 20 12.72 37.83 -2.92
N ALA A 21 13.51 38.45 -2.05
CA ALA A 21 13.69 38.08 -0.66
C ALA A 21 12.41 38.38 0.14
N GLY A 22 12.06 37.47 1.06
CA GLY A 22 11.01 37.69 2.05
C GLY A 22 11.45 37.08 3.38
N ALA A 23 12.09 37.90 4.22
CA ALA A 23 12.28 37.62 5.63
C ALA A 23 10.94 37.78 6.35
N GLY A 24 10.51 36.76 7.09
CA GLY A 24 9.34 36.79 7.95
C GLY A 24 9.65 36.07 9.26
N CYS A 25 10.19 36.81 10.24
CA CYS A 25 10.21 36.38 11.63
C CYS A 25 8.83 36.65 12.24
N GLY A 26 8.21 35.62 12.80
CA GLY A 26 7.00 35.73 13.61
C GLY A 26 7.12 34.82 14.82
N ASP A 27 7.75 35.36 15.87
CA ASP A 27 7.83 34.78 17.21
C ASP A 27 6.62 35.26 18.02
N SER A 28 5.87 34.34 18.63
CA SER A 28 4.86 34.65 19.66
C SER A 28 4.56 33.37 20.43
N GLY A 29 5.22 33.24 21.58
CA GLY A 29 4.97 32.20 22.56
C GLY A 29 3.59 32.27 23.19
N SER A 30 3.18 31.16 23.78
CA SER A 30 2.19 31.12 24.85
C SER A 30 2.47 29.90 25.71
N ASP A 31 3.01 30.16 26.89
CA ASP A 31 3.21 29.22 27.98
C ASP A 31 1.85 28.71 28.47
N GLY A 32 1.58 27.42 28.26
CA GLY A 32 0.44 26.71 28.82
C GLY A 32 0.89 25.75 29.91
N ALA A 33 0.93 26.23 31.15
CA ALA A 33 1.17 25.42 32.33
C ALA A 33 -0.10 24.64 32.74
N GLY A 34 0.10 23.40 33.20
CA GLY A 34 -0.75 22.80 34.24
C GLY A 34 -1.71 21.69 33.78
N GLY A 35 -1.42 20.45 34.20
CA GLY A 35 -2.35 19.34 34.03
C GLY A 35 -1.82 18.00 34.54
N SER A 36 -1.42 17.90 35.80
CA SER A 36 -1.17 16.61 36.45
C SER A 36 -2.50 15.94 36.80
N GLY A 37 -2.93 14.98 35.97
CA GLY A 37 -4.04 14.09 36.25
C GLY A 37 -3.56 12.64 36.37
N ALA A 38 -3.27 12.21 37.60
CA ALA A 38 -3.18 10.79 37.91
C ALA A 38 -4.60 10.21 37.99
N GLY A 39 -4.89 9.20 37.16
CA GLY A 39 -6.16 8.50 37.15
C GLY A 39 -5.96 7.07 36.68
N THR A 40 -5.65 6.19 37.63
CA THR A 40 -5.69 4.74 37.46
C THR A 40 -7.14 4.28 37.36
N SER A 41 -7.49 3.52 36.31
CA SER A 41 -8.49 2.44 36.38
C SER A 41 -8.40 1.58 35.13
N ALA A 42 -8.03 0.32 35.34
CA ALA A 42 -8.08 -0.73 34.36
C ALA A 42 -9.53 -1.06 34.01
N THR A 43 -9.81 -1.20 32.72
CA THR A 43 -10.91 -2.03 32.22
C THR A 43 -10.38 -2.89 31.09
N THR A 44 -10.02 -4.12 31.46
CA THR A 44 -9.84 -5.25 30.54
C THR A 44 -11.17 -5.50 29.85
N ALA A 45 -11.29 -5.12 28.58
CA ALA A 45 -12.39 -5.54 27.72
C ALA A 45 -11.85 -6.59 26.74
N SER A 46 -11.87 -7.85 27.16
CA SER A 46 -11.69 -9.01 26.28
C SER A 46 -12.97 -9.18 25.46
N GLY A 47 -13.02 -8.53 24.29
CA GLY A 47 -14.02 -8.79 23.27
C GLY A 47 -13.62 -9.99 22.44
N ALA A 48 -14.05 -11.19 22.84
CA ALA A 48 -13.96 -12.38 21.99
C ALA A 48 -14.91 -12.19 20.79
N GLY A 49 -14.35 -11.85 19.63
CA GLY A 49 -15.07 -11.93 18.35
C GLY A 49 -15.27 -13.39 17.98
N GLY A 50 -16.50 -13.90 18.14
CA GLY A 50 -16.86 -15.24 17.72
C GLY A 50 -16.85 -15.38 16.19
N PRO A 51 -16.58 -16.57 15.65
CA PRO A 51 -16.64 -16.82 14.21
C PRO A 51 -18.08 -16.71 13.71
N GLY A 52 -18.32 -15.86 12.71
CA GLY A 52 -19.59 -15.78 12.01
C GLY A 52 -19.85 -17.07 11.24
N THR A 53 -20.88 -17.82 11.62
CA THR A 53 -21.36 -18.98 10.87
C THR A 53 -22.03 -18.51 9.58
N GLY A 54 -21.45 -18.86 8.42
CA GLY A 54 -22.07 -18.68 7.11
C GLY A 54 -23.38 -19.47 7.03
N GLY A 55 -24.46 -18.81 6.63
CA GLY A 55 -25.79 -19.40 6.52
C GLY A 55 -25.95 -20.25 5.26
N ASP A 56 -26.51 -21.44 5.41
CA ASP A 56 -26.94 -22.30 4.32
C ASP A 56 -28.08 -21.66 3.53
N GLY A 57 -27.86 -21.46 2.22
CA GLY A 57 -28.85 -20.90 1.30
C GLY A 57 -30.03 -21.85 1.07
N GLY A 58 -31.21 -21.47 1.57
CA GLY A 58 -32.46 -22.18 1.35
C GLY A 58 -32.96 -22.10 -0.10
N SER A 59 -33.35 -23.24 -0.66
CA SER A 59 -34.01 -23.35 -1.96
C SER A 59 -35.50 -23.01 -1.81
N GLY A 60 -35.92 -21.79 -2.14
CA GLY A 60 -37.31 -21.35 -2.08
C GLY A 60 -37.69 -20.40 -3.22
N ALA A 61 -38.76 -20.72 -3.95
CA ALA A 61 -39.18 -20.15 -5.22
C ALA A 61 -39.87 -18.76 -5.15
N THR A 62 -39.40 -17.85 -4.31
CA THR A 62 -39.88 -16.46 -4.28
C THR A 62 -38.69 -15.52 -4.29
N GLY A 63 -38.57 -14.74 -5.36
CA GLY A 63 -37.45 -13.83 -5.63
C GLY A 63 -37.20 -12.86 -4.48
N GLY A 64 -36.14 -13.12 -3.72
CA GLY A 64 -35.45 -12.14 -2.89
C GLY A 64 -34.26 -11.60 -3.67
N ALA A 65 -34.03 -10.29 -3.58
CA ALA A 65 -32.87 -9.61 -4.14
C ALA A 65 -31.59 -10.38 -3.79
N GLY A 66 -30.78 -10.66 -4.82
CA GLY A 66 -29.52 -11.38 -4.67
C GLY A 66 -28.66 -10.77 -3.58
N GLY A 67 -28.24 -11.59 -2.61
CA GLY A 67 -27.26 -11.18 -1.63
C GLY A 67 -25.99 -10.75 -2.34
N ASN A 68 -25.44 -9.60 -1.95
CA ASN A 68 -24.10 -9.19 -2.36
C ASN A 68 -23.14 -10.31 -1.96
N GLY A 69 -22.63 -11.03 -2.95
CA GLY A 69 -21.55 -12.01 -2.78
C GLY A 69 -20.40 -11.37 -2.02
N GLY A 70 -19.82 -12.14 -1.11
CA GLY A 70 -18.88 -11.69 -0.09
C GLY A 70 -17.84 -10.70 -0.61
N GLN A 71 -17.69 -9.61 0.14
CA GLN A 71 -16.60 -8.67 0.02
C GLN A 71 -15.29 -9.48 0.06
N GLY A 72 -14.60 -9.60 -1.07
CA GLY A 72 -13.22 -10.06 -1.10
C GLY A 72 -12.45 -9.21 -0.09
N GLY A 73 -11.89 -9.87 0.93
CA GLY A 73 -11.42 -9.24 2.15
C GLY A 73 -10.73 -7.91 1.88
N GLN A 74 -11.44 -6.82 2.21
CA GLN A 74 -10.78 -5.67 2.81
C GLN A 74 -9.98 -6.30 3.94
N GLY A 75 -8.65 -6.33 3.82
CA GLY A 75 -7.85 -6.71 4.97
C GLY A 75 -8.17 -5.68 6.02
N ALA A 76 -9.15 -5.98 6.89
CA ALA A 76 -9.27 -5.34 8.18
C ALA A 76 -7.86 -5.31 8.71
N ALA A 77 -7.38 -4.13 9.14
CA ALA A 77 -6.05 -3.98 9.69
C ALA A 77 -5.81 -5.17 10.62
N SER A 78 -4.99 -6.11 10.14
CA SER A 78 -4.76 -7.36 10.83
C SER A 78 -4.23 -6.93 12.19
N SER A 79 -4.90 -7.31 13.28
CA SER A 79 -4.35 -7.08 14.62
C SER A 79 -3.04 -7.86 14.83
N GLU A 80 -2.66 -8.69 13.86
CA GLU A 80 -1.46 -9.52 13.81
C GLU A 80 -0.36 -8.80 13.01
N GLY A 81 0.88 -8.86 13.50
CA GLY A 81 2.03 -8.26 12.83
C GLY A 81 2.41 -8.99 11.55
N ARG A 82 3.18 -8.32 10.68
CA ARG A 82 3.68 -8.87 9.42
C ARG A 82 5.17 -8.62 9.24
N CYS A 83 5.88 -9.60 8.66
CA CYS A 83 7.29 -9.42 8.34
C CYS A 83 7.43 -8.46 7.16
N VAL A 84 8.20 -7.39 7.38
CA VAL A 84 8.53 -6.34 6.42
C VAL A 84 10.03 -6.15 6.35
N ARG A 85 10.49 -5.39 5.35
CA ARG A 85 11.89 -4.97 5.27
C ARG A 85 12.13 -3.80 6.21
N GLY A 86 13.07 -3.96 7.13
CA GLY A 86 13.53 -2.86 7.98
C GLY A 86 14.48 -1.93 7.24
N CYS A 87 14.60 -0.69 7.72
CA CYS A 87 15.53 0.30 7.20
C CYS A 87 15.94 1.31 8.28
N THR A 88 17.05 1.99 8.05
CA THR A 88 17.45 3.21 8.78
C THR A 88 17.36 4.43 7.87
N ILE A 89 17.62 4.23 6.57
CA ILE A 89 17.52 5.26 5.52
C ILE A 89 16.84 4.69 4.27
N PRO A 90 16.28 5.54 3.39
CA PRO A 90 15.66 5.09 2.13
C PRO A 90 16.54 4.18 1.25
N ALA A 91 17.87 4.38 1.29
CA ALA A 91 18.82 3.56 0.54
C ALA A 91 18.78 2.08 0.94
N ASP A 92 18.43 1.77 2.19
CA ASP A 92 18.35 0.41 2.70
C ASP A 92 17.19 -0.38 2.07
N CYS A 93 16.22 0.33 1.47
CA CYS A 93 15.04 -0.26 0.82
C CYS A 93 15.30 -0.65 -0.64
N CYS A 94 16.44 -0.23 -1.21
CA CYS A 94 16.83 -0.57 -2.56
C CYS A 94 17.20 -2.05 -2.70
N VAL A 95 16.81 -2.66 -3.81
CA VAL A 95 17.30 -4.01 -4.13
C VAL A 95 18.79 -3.90 -4.51
N PRO A 96 19.67 -4.81 -4.03
CA PRO A 96 21.08 -4.78 -4.42
C PRO A 96 21.26 -4.81 -5.94
N GLY A 97 22.03 -3.85 -6.47
CA GLY A 97 22.27 -3.72 -7.92
C GLY A 97 21.16 -3.01 -8.70
N GLN A 98 20.10 -2.55 -8.03
CA GLN A 98 19.06 -1.76 -8.67
C GLN A 98 19.61 -0.41 -9.14
N PRO A 99 19.55 -0.09 -10.45
CA PRO A 99 20.01 1.19 -10.94
C PRO A 99 19.14 2.32 -10.40
N ASN A 100 19.76 3.48 -10.16
CA ASN A 100 19.07 4.70 -9.70
C ASN A 100 18.29 4.50 -8.39
N CYS A 101 18.85 3.75 -7.43
CA CYS A 101 18.27 3.60 -6.10
C CYS A 101 19.37 3.81 -5.04
N PRO A 102 19.18 4.71 -4.05
CA PRO A 102 17.97 5.52 -3.81
C PRO A 102 17.79 6.63 -4.85
N SER A 103 16.57 7.14 -4.95
CA SER A 103 16.19 8.25 -5.84
C SER A 103 15.05 9.03 -5.20
N ASP A 104 14.88 10.30 -5.57
CA ASP A 104 13.69 11.07 -5.21
C ASP A 104 12.58 10.96 -6.28
N GLN A 105 12.82 10.17 -7.34
CA GLN A 105 11.93 9.99 -8.48
C GLN A 105 11.36 8.57 -8.52
N TYR A 106 10.07 8.46 -8.82
CA TYR A 106 9.40 7.18 -9.09
C TYR A 106 10.03 6.49 -10.32
N PRO A 107 10.15 5.14 -10.34
CA PRO A 107 9.67 4.14 -9.37
C PRO A 107 10.68 3.75 -8.28
N THR A 108 11.75 4.51 -8.08
CA THR A 108 12.83 4.13 -7.15
C THR A 108 12.92 5.05 -5.93
N ASN A 109 11.86 5.81 -5.66
CA ASN A 109 11.69 6.68 -4.50
C ASN A 109 11.09 5.97 -3.29
N TYR A 110 11.76 4.90 -2.86
CA TYR A 110 11.41 4.19 -1.63
C TYR A 110 11.51 5.13 -0.41
N THR A 111 10.65 4.91 0.58
CA THR A 111 10.70 5.63 1.85
C THR A 111 11.19 4.73 2.97
N CYS A 112 11.74 5.34 4.03
CA CYS A 112 12.02 4.65 5.28
C CYS A 112 11.23 5.34 6.38
N ASP A 113 10.03 4.84 6.63
CA ASP A 113 9.09 5.44 7.58
C ASP A 113 9.09 4.57 8.83
N GLU A 114 9.44 5.17 9.97
CA GLU A 114 9.46 4.48 11.28
C GLU A 114 10.31 3.20 11.31
N GLY A 115 11.39 3.19 10.51
CA GLY A 115 12.29 2.04 10.40
C GLY A 115 11.78 0.91 9.50
N ILE A 116 10.71 1.14 8.73
CA ILE A 116 10.13 0.21 7.78
C ILE A 116 10.23 0.77 6.36
N CYS A 117 10.64 -0.08 5.42
CA CYS A 117 10.65 0.27 4.02
C CYS A 117 9.23 0.44 3.47
N GLY A 118 8.91 1.66 3.05
CA GLY A 118 7.71 1.96 2.29
C GLY A 118 7.91 1.68 0.79
N PRO A 119 6.84 1.32 0.07
CA PRO A 119 6.90 1.20 -1.38
C PRO A 119 7.15 2.58 -2.02
N PRO A 120 7.64 2.61 -3.28
CA PRO A 120 7.72 3.83 -4.07
C PRO A 120 6.34 4.48 -4.20
N ARG A 121 6.29 5.81 -4.11
CA ARG A 121 5.04 6.58 -4.15
C ARG A 121 5.02 7.46 -5.38
N CYS A 122 3.96 7.40 -6.17
CA CYS A 122 3.76 8.38 -7.24
C CYS A 122 3.38 9.74 -6.64
N ALA A 123 3.71 10.82 -7.34
CA ALA A 123 3.25 12.17 -7.02
C ALA A 123 2.19 12.64 -8.03
N VAL A 124 2.29 12.18 -9.27
CA VAL A 124 1.42 12.58 -10.37
C VAL A 124 1.16 11.40 -11.32
N LYS A 125 0.09 11.51 -12.12
CA LYS A 125 -0.27 10.49 -13.13
C LYS A 125 0.89 10.08 -14.03
N SER A 126 1.72 11.04 -14.47
CA SER A 126 2.84 10.74 -15.40
C SER A 126 3.83 9.73 -14.85
N ASP A 127 3.99 9.64 -13.52
CA ASP A 127 4.87 8.67 -12.86
C ASP A 127 4.42 7.23 -13.12
N CYS A 128 3.11 7.03 -13.23
CA CYS A 128 2.48 5.73 -13.39
C CYS A 128 2.42 5.23 -14.82
N THR A 129 2.62 6.12 -15.80
CA THR A 129 2.45 5.75 -17.21
C THR A 129 3.58 4.90 -17.79
N ALA A 130 4.69 4.73 -17.07
CA ALA A 130 5.88 4.00 -17.55
C ALA A 130 6.30 4.43 -18.97
N SER A 131 6.44 5.75 -19.19
CA SER A 131 6.71 6.33 -20.53
C SER A 131 5.62 6.03 -21.57
N GLY A 132 4.36 5.94 -21.13
CA GLY A 132 3.19 5.69 -21.98
C GLY A 132 2.86 4.21 -22.22
N GLN A 133 3.58 3.27 -21.58
CA GLN A 133 3.27 1.84 -21.66
C GLN A 133 2.03 1.45 -20.84
N LEU A 134 1.70 2.25 -19.82
CA LEU A 134 0.57 2.05 -18.92
C LEU A 134 -0.33 3.30 -18.94
N PRO A 135 -0.96 3.64 -20.08
CA PRO A 135 -1.68 4.91 -20.26
C PRO A 135 -2.89 5.05 -19.33
N ASP A 136 -3.47 3.92 -18.91
CA ASP A 136 -4.67 3.88 -18.09
C ASP A 136 -4.37 3.96 -16.59
N TYR A 137 -3.11 3.83 -16.18
CA TYR A 137 -2.73 3.94 -14.77
C TYR A 137 -2.79 5.39 -14.29
N ASP A 138 -3.24 5.56 -13.06
CA ASP A 138 -3.29 6.84 -12.36
C ASP A 138 -2.59 6.77 -11.00
N CYS A 139 -2.25 7.93 -10.45
CA CYS A 139 -1.69 8.04 -9.12
C CYS A 139 -2.82 8.23 -8.10
N LEU A 140 -3.17 7.17 -7.38
CA LEU A 140 -4.33 7.12 -6.49
C LEU A 140 -3.91 6.87 -5.05
N VAL A 141 -4.69 7.38 -4.09
CA VAL A 141 -4.47 7.13 -2.66
C VAL A 141 -5.10 5.79 -2.29
N ILE A 142 -4.29 4.84 -1.85
CA ILE A 142 -4.72 3.51 -1.42
C ILE A 142 -4.12 3.24 -0.04
N ASN A 143 -4.98 3.13 0.98
CA ASN A 143 -4.61 3.01 2.39
C ASN A 143 -3.70 4.17 2.87
N GLY A 144 -4.05 5.40 2.51
CA GLY A 144 -3.31 6.62 2.86
C GLY A 144 -2.02 6.84 2.07
N LEU A 145 -1.71 5.99 1.10
CA LEU A 145 -0.46 6.04 0.34
C LEU A 145 -0.74 6.22 -1.16
N ASN A 146 0.00 7.13 -1.81
CA ASN A 146 -0.06 7.29 -3.25
C ASN A 146 0.58 6.09 -3.95
N GLN A 147 -0.19 5.40 -4.78
CA GLN A 147 0.21 4.21 -5.52
C GLN A 147 -0.29 4.29 -6.97
N CYS A 148 0.48 3.73 -7.89
CA CYS A 148 0.05 3.59 -9.27
C CYS A 148 -0.92 2.43 -9.39
N ALA A 149 -2.15 2.72 -9.83
CA ALA A 149 -3.18 1.72 -10.04
C ALA A 149 -4.02 2.05 -11.28
N GLU A 150 -4.59 1.01 -11.89
CA GLU A 150 -5.48 1.14 -13.04
C GLU A 150 -6.92 1.25 -12.54
N PRO A 151 -7.59 2.40 -12.70
CA PRO A 151 -8.99 2.55 -12.36
C PRO A 151 -9.87 1.79 -13.35
N CYS A 152 -11.01 1.32 -12.89
CA CYS A 152 -11.95 0.54 -13.71
C CYS A 152 -13.39 0.83 -13.33
N VAL A 153 -14.32 0.47 -14.22
CA VAL A 153 -15.76 0.45 -13.94
C VAL A 153 -16.28 -0.99 -13.95
N THR A 154 -15.70 -1.82 -14.81
CA THR A 154 -16.05 -3.23 -15.00
C THR A 154 -14.81 -4.09 -15.19
N ASP A 155 -14.93 -5.41 -15.07
CA ASP A 155 -13.83 -6.34 -15.33
C ASP A 155 -13.27 -6.25 -16.77
N ALA A 156 -14.06 -5.76 -17.72
CA ALA A 156 -13.63 -5.59 -19.11
C ALA A 156 -12.60 -4.47 -19.30
N ASP A 157 -12.52 -3.54 -18.34
CA ASP A 157 -11.51 -2.47 -18.35
C ASP A 157 -10.14 -3.00 -17.89
N CYS A 158 -10.11 -4.17 -17.23
CA CYS A 158 -8.91 -4.72 -16.64
C CYS A 158 -8.20 -5.70 -17.58
N ALA A 159 -6.88 -5.55 -17.71
CA ALA A 159 -6.06 -6.54 -18.40
C ALA A 159 -6.06 -7.87 -17.62
N ALA A 160 -6.53 -8.95 -18.24
CA ALA A 160 -6.51 -10.27 -17.63
C ALA A 160 -5.08 -10.63 -17.14
N PRO A 161 -4.93 -11.22 -15.94
CA PRO A 161 -5.97 -11.84 -15.10
C PRO A 161 -6.58 -10.92 -14.02
N LEU A 162 -6.49 -9.60 -14.18
CA LEU A 162 -7.02 -8.65 -13.19
C LEU A 162 -8.56 -8.55 -13.28
N SER A 163 -9.20 -8.24 -12.15
CA SER A 163 -10.64 -7.95 -12.04
C SER A 163 -10.88 -6.59 -11.36
N CYS A 164 -12.03 -5.98 -11.61
CA CYS A 164 -12.41 -4.66 -11.12
C CYS A 164 -12.95 -4.73 -9.68
N THR A 165 -12.10 -5.18 -8.77
CA THR A 165 -12.49 -5.50 -7.38
C THR A 165 -11.81 -4.61 -6.35
N GLY A 166 -10.67 -4.00 -6.68
CA GLY A 166 -9.97 -3.08 -5.80
C GLY A 166 -10.75 -1.78 -5.57
N THR A 167 -10.39 -1.03 -4.55
CA THR A 167 -11.00 0.27 -4.25
C THR A 167 -9.95 1.19 -3.63
N ALA A 168 -9.81 2.40 -4.17
CA ALA A 168 -9.00 3.48 -3.60
C ALA A 168 -9.75 4.17 -2.45
N ASP A 169 -9.04 5.03 -1.70
CA ASP A 169 -9.60 5.70 -0.52
C ASP A 169 -10.75 6.67 -0.87
N ASP A 170 -10.79 7.16 -2.11
CA ASP A 170 -11.86 8.02 -2.63
C ASP A 170 -13.06 7.23 -3.18
N GLY A 171 -13.03 5.90 -3.13
CA GLY A 171 -14.06 5.01 -3.65
C GLY A 171 -13.88 4.59 -5.11
N THR A 172 -12.84 5.09 -5.81
CA THR A 172 -12.52 4.68 -7.18
C THR A 172 -12.23 3.18 -7.24
N LYS A 173 -12.88 2.46 -8.16
CA LYS A 173 -12.63 1.02 -8.36
C LYS A 173 -11.34 0.80 -9.12
N LEU A 174 -10.60 -0.26 -8.75
CA LEU A 174 -9.27 -0.54 -9.27
C LEU A 174 -9.18 -1.96 -9.82
N CYS A 175 -8.44 -2.15 -10.92
CA CYS A 175 -8.03 -3.45 -11.39
C CYS A 175 -7.05 -4.08 -10.41
N ARG A 176 -7.38 -5.27 -9.90
CA ARG A 176 -6.55 -6.01 -8.95
C ARG A 176 -6.52 -7.48 -9.33
N ALA A 177 -5.37 -8.12 -9.10
CA ALA A 177 -5.27 -9.56 -9.28
C ALA A 177 -6.09 -10.23 -8.18
N GLU A 178 -6.84 -11.27 -8.54
CA GLU A 178 -7.36 -12.21 -7.57
C GLU A 178 -6.18 -13.02 -7.03
N VAL A 179 -5.76 -12.71 -5.81
CA VAL A 179 -4.73 -13.48 -5.11
C VAL A 179 -5.45 -14.69 -4.50
N PRO A 180 -5.08 -15.92 -4.88
CA PRO A 180 -5.63 -17.11 -4.24
C PRO A 180 -5.49 -16.99 -2.72
N ALA A 181 -6.49 -17.46 -1.99
CA ALA A 181 -6.40 -17.50 -0.54
C ALA A 181 -5.12 -18.24 -0.13
N PHE A 182 -4.24 -17.53 0.59
CA PHE A 182 -3.05 -18.15 1.15
C PHE A 182 -3.48 -19.11 2.26
N SER A 183 -2.79 -20.25 2.34
CA SER A 183 -2.95 -21.19 3.43
C SER A 183 -1.60 -21.70 3.89
N CYS A 184 -1.41 -21.81 5.20
CA CYS A 184 -0.27 -22.44 5.84
C CYS A 184 -0.77 -23.52 6.81
N ASN A 185 -0.02 -24.61 6.91
CA ASN A 185 -0.33 -25.69 7.86
C ASN A 185 0.67 -25.73 9.03
N ASP A 186 1.81 -25.04 8.89
CA ASP A 186 2.89 -24.92 9.85
C ASP A 186 3.76 -23.69 9.51
N ASP A 187 4.68 -23.35 10.42
CA ASP A 187 5.60 -22.22 10.24
C ASP A 187 6.58 -22.41 9.08
N ALA A 188 6.87 -23.66 8.69
CA ALA A 188 7.75 -23.94 7.56
C ALA A 188 7.09 -23.49 6.24
N ALA A 189 5.76 -23.63 6.12
CA ALA A 189 4.99 -23.11 4.99
C ALA A 189 5.08 -21.58 4.85
N CYS A 190 5.44 -20.88 5.92
CA CYS A 190 5.66 -19.43 5.89
C CYS A 190 7.01 -19.01 5.29
N ASN A 191 7.93 -19.93 4.98
CA ASN A 191 9.19 -19.62 4.27
C ASN A 191 9.99 -18.44 4.85
N GLY A 192 9.93 -18.26 6.17
CA GLY A 192 10.60 -17.18 6.89
C GLY A 192 9.88 -15.83 6.90
N TYR A 193 8.63 -15.78 6.44
CA TYR A 193 7.74 -14.61 6.51
C TYR A 193 6.93 -14.52 7.81
N GLY A 194 7.35 -15.23 8.86
CA GLY A 194 6.67 -15.29 10.15
C GLY A 194 6.30 -16.72 10.55
N ILE A 195 5.35 -16.82 11.45
CA ILE A 195 4.72 -18.05 11.94
C ILE A 195 3.31 -18.19 11.36
N CYS A 196 2.86 -19.42 11.16
CA CYS A 196 1.52 -19.66 10.66
C CYS A 196 0.50 -19.36 11.76
N ASN A 197 -0.50 -18.51 11.49
CA ASN A 197 -1.54 -18.22 12.46
C ASN A 197 -2.44 -19.45 12.72
N GLU A 198 -3.18 -19.45 13.82
CA GLU A 198 -4.03 -20.60 14.21
C GLU A 198 -5.10 -20.94 13.15
N ALA A 199 -5.54 -19.94 12.38
CA ALA A 199 -6.50 -20.12 11.29
C ALA A 199 -5.89 -20.80 10.06
N GLY A 200 -4.56 -20.88 9.95
CA GLY A 200 -3.86 -21.43 8.80
C GLY A 200 -4.01 -20.59 7.53
N THR A 201 -4.29 -19.29 7.66
CA THR A 201 -4.61 -18.38 6.54
C THR A 201 -3.61 -17.25 6.35
N ALA A 202 -2.70 -17.05 7.29
CA ALA A 202 -1.70 -15.99 7.22
C ALA A 202 -0.39 -16.37 7.92
N CYS A 203 0.70 -15.77 7.44
CA CYS A 203 1.99 -15.77 8.12
C CYS A 203 2.13 -14.45 8.86
N ILE A 204 2.21 -14.53 10.18
CA ILE A 204 2.20 -13.39 11.08
C ILE A 204 3.49 -13.34 11.89
N CYS A 205 3.76 -12.21 12.53
CA CYS A 205 4.84 -12.10 13.49
C CYS A 205 4.39 -11.33 14.73
N GLU A 206 4.96 -11.70 15.87
CA GLU A 206 4.88 -11.02 17.15
C GLU A 206 6.17 -10.21 17.41
N ASP A 207 7.29 -10.68 16.86
CA ASP A 207 8.58 -10.00 16.92
C ASP A 207 9.48 -10.30 15.70
N SER A 208 10.52 -9.49 15.52
CA SER A 208 11.40 -9.58 14.35
C SER A 208 12.23 -10.88 14.27
N SER A 209 12.36 -11.66 15.35
CA SER A 209 13.11 -12.92 15.31
C SER A 209 12.38 -14.02 14.53
N GLN A 210 11.06 -13.89 14.36
CA GLN A 210 10.24 -14.78 13.54
C GLN A 210 10.36 -14.47 12.04
N CYS A 211 10.93 -13.32 11.69
CA CYS A 211 11.15 -12.86 10.32
C CYS A 211 12.53 -13.30 9.82
N THR A 212 12.66 -14.58 9.46
CA THR A 212 13.95 -15.18 9.08
C THR A 212 14.30 -15.00 7.60
N ASN A 213 13.40 -14.41 6.80
CA ASN A 213 13.68 -14.06 5.42
C ASN A 213 14.73 -12.94 5.34
N THR A 214 15.74 -13.10 4.49
CA THR A 214 16.83 -12.12 4.33
C THR A 214 16.34 -10.72 3.92
N TYR A 215 15.19 -10.63 3.25
CA TYR A 215 14.63 -9.36 2.76
C TYR A 215 13.53 -8.79 3.65
N LEU A 216 12.78 -9.64 4.38
CA LEU A 216 11.73 -9.22 5.30
C LEU A 216 12.11 -9.69 6.71
N ASN A 217 12.87 -8.85 7.42
CA ASN A 217 13.56 -9.18 8.66
C ASN A 217 13.07 -8.40 9.89
N THR A 218 12.00 -7.61 9.74
CA THR A 218 11.44 -6.75 10.78
C THR A 218 9.97 -7.05 10.94
N CYS A 219 9.48 -7.22 12.17
CA CYS A 219 8.06 -7.36 12.41
C CYS A 219 7.38 -5.99 12.51
N ALA A 220 6.48 -5.69 11.58
CA ALA A 220 5.61 -4.52 11.65
C ALA A 220 4.32 -4.90 12.36
N LEU A 221 4.17 -4.43 13.59
CA LEU A 221 2.92 -4.51 14.34
C LEU A 221 1.92 -3.47 13.78
N PRO A 222 0.61 -3.76 13.83
CA PRO A 222 -0.44 -2.87 13.34
C PRO A 222 -0.62 -1.59 14.16
#